data_AF-A0A6B2EK72-F1
#
_entry.id   AF-A0A6B2EK72-F1
#
_cell.length_a   1.000
_cell.length_b   1.000
_cell.length_c   1.000
_cell.angle_alpha   90.00
_cell.angle_beta   90.00
_cell.angle_gamma   90.00
#
_symmetry.space_group_name_H-M   'P 1'
#
loop_
_entity.id
_entity.type
_entity.pdbx_description
1 polymer ?
#
loop_
_entity_poly.entity_id
_entity_poly.type
_entity_poly.pdbx_seq_one_letter_code
_entity_poly.pdbx_strand_id
1 'polypeptide(L)'
;IECVPGRDRMECLNLVNKRQADFMAVDPEDMYVAYNMNNQDFAVFSEIRTLEEPQAEFRYEGIMLVRKGSPINSLADLQGKKSCHTGYGRTVGY
;
A
#
# COMPACT_ATOMS: atom_id res chain seq x y z
N ILE A 1 -9.10 -10.55 20.91
CA ILE A 1 -8.35 -9.75 19.92
C ILE A 1 -7.45 -8.83 20.72
N GLU A 2 -6.14 -8.90 20.46
CA GLU A 2 -5.11 -8.10 21.12
C GLU A 2 -4.25 -7.42 20.05
N CYS A 3 -3.55 -6.33 20.40
CA CYS A 3 -2.70 -5.59 19.49
C CYS A 3 -1.23 -5.77 19.85
N VAL A 4 -0.42 -6.16 18.86
CA VAL A 4 1.04 -6.22 18.98
C VAL A 4 1.63 -5.08 18.17
N PRO A 5 2.29 -4.10 18.81
CA PRO A 5 2.84 -2.95 18.09
C PRO A 5 4.14 -3.33 17.35
N GLY A 6 4.27 -2.86 16.11
CA GLY A 6 5.53 -2.82 15.36
C GLY A 6 5.89 -1.38 15.00
N ARG A 7 7.17 -1.10 14.83
CA ARG A 7 7.70 0.21 14.45
C ARG A 7 7.27 0.64 13.05
N ASP A 8 7.22 -0.32 12.13
CA ASP A 8 6.89 -0.11 10.72
C ASP A 8 6.26 -1.38 10.11
N ARG A 9 5.81 -1.26 8.86
CA ARG A 9 5.21 -2.36 8.08
C ARG A 9 6.11 -3.60 7.99
N MET A 10 7.42 -3.43 7.92
CA MET A 10 8.37 -4.53 7.79
C MET A 10 8.50 -5.31 9.10
N GLU A 11 8.50 -4.60 10.23
CA GLU A 11 8.47 -5.25 11.54
C GLU A 11 7.16 -6.02 11.75
N CYS A 12 6.02 -5.44 11.40
CA CYS A 12 4.73 -6.14 11.47
C CYS A 12 4.73 -7.42 10.61
N LEU A 13 5.23 -7.38 9.38
CA LEU A 13 5.37 -8.57 8.52
C LEU A 13 6.25 -9.64 9.17
N ASN A 14 7.34 -9.22 9.82
CA ASN A 14 8.24 -10.13 10.52
C ASN A 14 7.61 -10.74 11.79
N LEU A 15 6.79 -9.97 12.52
CA LEU A 15 6.05 -10.46 13.68
C LEU A 15 5.05 -11.54 13.25
N VAL A 16 4.35 -11.35 12.13
CA VAL A 16 3.46 -12.37 11.55
C VAL A 16 4.25 -13.62 11.13
N ASN A 17 5.35 -13.46 10.38
CA ASN A 17 6.23 -14.57 9.98
C ASN A 17 6.73 -15.39 11.19
N LYS A 18 7.10 -14.71 12.28
CA LYS A 18 7.58 -15.33 13.52
C LYS A 18 6.48 -15.87 14.43
N ARG A 19 5.21 -15.80 14.01
CA ARG A 19 4.02 -16.20 14.80
C ARG A 19 3.90 -15.45 16.13
N GLN A 20 4.34 -14.19 16.13
CA GLN A 20 4.18 -13.25 17.26
C GLN A 20 2.99 -12.32 17.06
N ALA A 21 2.39 -12.31 15.86
CA ALA A 21 1.13 -11.67 15.53
C ALA A 21 0.36 -12.56 14.53
N ASP A 22 -0.96 -12.42 14.47
CA ASP A 22 -1.81 -13.31 13.67
C ASP A 22 -2.06 -12.81 12.24
N PHE A 23 -2.39 -11.52 12.09
CA PHE A 23 -2.65 -10.89 10.79
C PHE A 23 -2.39 -9.38 10.85
N MET A 24 -2.21 -8.78 9.68
CA MET A 24 -2.09 -7.32 9.52
C MET A 24 -2.73 -6.88 8.21
N ALA A 25 -3.13 -5.61 8.12
CA ALA A 25 -3.45 -5.00 6.84
C ALA A 25 -2.15 -4.81 6.05
N VAL A 26 -2.16 -5.23 4.79
CA VAL A 26 -1.02 -5.16 3.87
C VAL A 26 -1.41 -4.45 2.59
N ASP A 27 -0.50 -3.64 2.05
CA ASP A 27 -0.60 -3.15 0.67
C ASP A 27 0.03 -4.19 -0.31
N PRO A 28 -0.20 -4.12 -1.63
CA PRO A 28 0.36 -5.08 -2.59
C PRO A 28 1.88 -5.18 -2.55
N GLU A 29 2.58 -4.07 -2.26
CA GLU A 29 4.03 -4.07 -2.05
C GLU A 29 4.47 -4.96 -0.87
N ASP A 30 3.70 -4.97 0.23
CA ASP A 30 3.98 -5.73 1.44
C ASP A 30 3.76 -7.23 1.16
N MET A 31 2.75 -7.56 0.34
CA MET A 31 2.51 -8.91 -0.16
C MET A 31 3.69 -9.43 -0.98
N TYR A 32 4.25 -8.59 -1.88
CA TYR A 32 5.44 -8.97 -2.66
C TYR A 32 6.62 -9.28 -1.75
N VAL A 33 6.84 -8.46 -0.71
CA VAL A 33 7.90 -8.71 0.25
C VAL A 33 7.63 -10.00 1.06
N ALA A 34 6.42 -10.16 1.58
CA ALA A 34 6.01 -11.35 2.36
C ALA A 34 6.14 -12.66 1.57
N TYR A 35 5.87 -12.64 0.26
CA TYR A 35 6.05 -13.76 -0.65
C TYR A 35 7.53 -14.17 -0.81
N ASN A 36 8.45 -13.20 -0.74
CA ASN A 36 9.89 -13.44 -0.86
C ASN A 36 10.57 -13.68 0.51
N MET A 37 9.83 -13.60 1.62
CA MET A 37 10.31 -14.02 2.93
C MET A 37 10.26 -15.54 3.04
N ASN A 38 11.00 -16.12 3.99
CA ASN A 38 10.90 -17.54 4.32
C ASN A 38 9.61 -17.84 5.09
N ASN A 39 8.46 -17.70 4.41
CA ASN A 39 7.11 -17.85 4.91
C ASN A 39 6.46 -19.08 4.27
N GLN A 40 6.09 -20.08 5.07
CA GLN A 40 5.46 -21.29 4.54
C GLN A 40 3.92 -21.22 4.47
N ASP A 41 3.30 -20.33 5.25
CA ASP A 41 1.85 -20.28 5.46
C ASP A 41 1.26 -18.86 5.43
N PHE A 42 1.96 -17.88 4.82
CA PHE A 42 1.41 -16.53 4.66
C PHE A 42 0.26 -16.54 3.66
N ALA A 43 -0.97 -16.32 4.16
CA ALA A 43 -2.18 -16.26 3.36
C ALA A 43 -2.66 -14.81 3.22
N VAL A 44 -3.20 -14.47 2.05
CA VAL A 44 -3.76 -13.14 1.76
C VAL A 44 -5.26 -13.27 1.52
N PHE A 45 -6.02 -12.36 2.14
CA PHE A 45 -7.44 -12.18 1.89
C PHE A 45 -7.70 -10.74 1.43
N SER A 46 -8.59 -10.58 0.44
CA SER A 46 -8.83 -9.29 -0.21
C SER A 46 -9.71 -8.38 0.64
N GLU A 47 -9.30 -7.12 0.78
CA GLU A 47 -10.15 -6.05 1.34
C GLU A 47 -11.22 -5.64 0.32
N ILE A 48 -12.49 -5.58 0.75
CA ILE A 48 -13.59 -5.00 -0.03
C ILE A 48 -13.72 -3.53 0.36
N ARG A 49 -13.28 -2.63 -0.52
CA ARG A 49 -13.22 -1.18 -0.25
C ARG A 49 -14.52 -0.43 -0.54
N THR A 50 -15.32 -0.92 -1.48
CA THR A 50 -16.63 -0.33 -1.82
C THR A 50 -17.65 -1.43 -2.06
N LEU A 51 -18.89 -1.16 -1.65
CA LEU A 51 -20.06 -2.00 -1.95
C LEU A 51 -20.75 -1.56 -3.25
N GLU A 52 -20.39 -0.40 -3.79
CA GLU A 52 -21.02 0.18 -4.98
C GLU A 52 -20.56 -0.54 -6.26
N GLU A 53 -19.31 -1.00 -6.30
CA GLU A 53 -18.69 -1.63 -7.47
C GLU A 53 -18.04 -2.99 -7.12
N PRO A 54 -18.83 -3.98 -6.64
CA PRO A 54 -18.28 -5.24 -6.12
C PRO A 54 -17.58 -6.11 -7.18
N GLN A 55 -17.83 -5.84 -8.47
CA GLN A 55 -17.30 -6.59 -9.62
C GLN A 55 -16.30 -5.79 -10.45
N ALA A 56 -15.88 -4.59 -10.01
CA ALA A 56 -14.86 -3.82 -10.73
C ALA A 56 -13.52 -4.58 -10.77
N GLU A 57 -12.93 -4.68 -11.96
CA GLU A 57 -11.65 -5.38 -12.19
C GLU A 57 -10.50 -4.72 -11.41
N PHE A 58 -10.54 -3.39 -11.28
CA PHE A 58 -9.58 -2.60 -10.50
C PHE A 58 -10.28 -1.97 -9.30
N ARG A 59 -9.83 -2.31 -8.08
CA ARG A 59 -10.44 -1.82 -6.83
C ARG A 59 -9.96 -0.43 -6.39
N TYR A 60 -8.98 0.15 -7.09
CA TYR A 60 -8.50 1.52 -6.89
C TYR A 60 -7.64 1.98 -8.08
N GLU A 61 -7.60 3.28 -8.34
CA GLU A 61 -6.80 3.89 -9.42
C GLU A 61 -5.71 4.81 -8.87
N GLY A 62 -4.51 4.70 -9.45
CA GLY A 62 -3.42 5.64 -9.18
C GLY A 62 -3.63 6.93 -9.94
N ILE A 63 -3.92 8.02 -9.22
CA ILE A 63 -4.12 9.36 -9.82
C ILE A 63 -3.09 10.35 -9.27
N MET A 64 -2.85 11.41 -10.06
CA MET A 64 -2.08 12.57 -9.63
C MET A 64 -3.01 13.76 -9.44
N LEU A 65 -2.96 14.39 -8.27
CA LEU A 65 -3.75 15.57 -7.96
C LEU A 65 -2.88 16.82 -8.04
N VAL A 66 -3.34 17.78 -8.83
CA VAL A 66 -2.77 19.13 -8.90
C VAL A 66 -3.81 20.16 -8.49
N ARG A 67 -3.36 21.29 -7.93
CA ARG A 67 -4.28 22.39 -7.59
C ARG A 67 -4.89 22.95 -8.86
N LYS A 68 -6.20 23.25 -8.81
CA LYS A 68 -6.86 24.00 -9.88
C LYS A 68 -6.16 25.34 -10.10
N GLY A 69 -5.83 25.67 -11.35
CA GLY A 69 -5.09 26.88 -11.71
C GLY A 69 -3.57 26.80 -11.51
N SER A 70 -3.02 25.63 -11.15
CA SER A 70 -1.57 25.46 -11.16
C SER A 70 -1.02 25.50 -12.60
N PRO A 71 0.25 25.88 -12.80
CA PRO A 71 0.87 25.87 -14.13
C PRO A 71 1.21 24.46 -14.65
N ILE A 72 0.88 23.40 -13.90
CA ILE A 72 1.12 22.01 -14.29
C ILE A 72 -0.03 21.55 -15.19
N ASN A 73 0.25 21.40 -16.49
CA ASN A 73 -0.72 20.95 -17.49
C ASN A 73 -0.35 19.57 -18.07
N SER A 74 0.87 19.10 -17.82
CA SER A 74 1.40 17.83 -18.29
C SER A 74 2.40 17.25 -17.31
N LEU A 75 2.78 15.98 -17.51
CA LEU A 75 3.82 15.33 -16.69
C LEU A 75 5.19 16.00 -16.83
N ALA A 76 5.48 16.64 -17.97
CA ALA A 76 6.74 17.34 -18.20
C ALA A 76 6.89 18.57 -17.26
N ASP A 77 5.78 19.16 -16.83
CA ASP A 77 5.78 20.35 -15.95
C ASP A 77 6.11 20.02 -14.48
N LEU A 78 6.20 18.73 -14.13
CA LEU A 78 6.47 18.26 -12.78
C LEU A 78 7.94 18.42 -12.38
N GLN A 79 8.85 18.50 -13.35
CA GLN A 79 10.28 18.59 -13.08
C GLN A 79 10.60 19.84 -12.25
N GLY A 80 11.33 19.65 -11.15
CA GLY A 80 11.70 20.73 -10.24
C GLY A 80 10.55 21.27 -9.37
N LYS A 81 9.37 20.63 -9.39
CA LYS A 81 8.26 20.95 -8.48
C LYS A 81 8.32 20.09 -7.23
N LYS A 82 7.66 20.57 -6.17
CA LYS A 82 7.47 19.80 -4.94
C LYS A 82 6.35 18.77 -5.16
N SER A 83 6.60 17.53 -4.75
CA SER A 83 5.64 16.43 -4.79
C SER A 83 5.31 15.95 -3.38
N CYS A 84 4.09 15.46 -3.19
CA CYS A 84 3.63 14.82 -1.97
C CYS A 84 3.37 13.35 -2.28
N HIS A 85 3.92 12.47 -1.45
CA HIS A 85 3.95 11.03 -1.63
C HIS A 85 3.29 10.37 -0.42
N THR A 86 2.62 9.24 -0.62
CA THR A 86 1.92 8.52 0.44
C THR A 86 2.91 7.79 1.36
N GLY A 87 4.09 7.41 0.85
CA GLY A 87 5.16 6.76 1.62
C GLY A 87 6.14 6.03 0.71
N TYR A 88 7.34 5.73 1.23
CA TYR A 88 8.34 4.97 0.48
C TYR A 88 7.88 3.55 0.19
N GLY A 89 8.08 3.07 -1.04
CA GLY A 89 7.78 1.70 -1.45
C GLY A 89 6.29 1.39 -1.59
N ARG A 90 5.42 2.40 -1.80
CA ARG A 90 3.98 2.20 -1.98
C ARG A 90 3.56 2.04 -3.44
N THR A 91 2.49 1.30 -3.70
CA THR A 91 1.98 1.12 -5.08
C THR A 91 1.52 2.45 -5.71
N VAL A 92 0.88 3.34 -4.95
CA VAL A 92 0.47 4.68 -5.41
C VAL A 92 1.07 5.73 -4.50
N GLY A 93 1.78 6.69 -5.09
CA GLY A 93 2.41 7.79 -4.38
C GLY A 93 3.80 7.46 -3.83
N TYR A 94 4.54 6.62 -4.55
CA TYR A 94 6.00 6.43 -4.45
C TYR A 94 6.60 6.42 -5.85
#